data_AF-A0A0G4HCX2-F1
#
_entry.id   AF-A0A0G4HCX2-F1
#
_cell.length_a   1.000
_cell.length_b   1.000
_cell.length_c   1.000
_cell.angle_alpha   90.00
_cell.angle_beta   90.00
_cell.angle_gamma   90.00
#
_symmetry.space_group_name_H-M   'P 1'
#
loop_
_entity.id
_entity.type
_entity.pdbx_description
1 polymer ?
#
loop_
_entity_poly.entity_id
_entity_poly.type
_entity_poly.pdbx_seq_one_letter_code
_entity_poly.pdbx_strand_id
1 'polypeptide(L)'
;MIIPHAINSARSASTLNRIQINMWKLLDRVKRRYMFTGWLQFAPTVACGVLFLLVGFVLPGVLCLSLTLFDVLTVKWGWHPVPEPPPSKAAPRFPPSQFSAVDVIQARRSCRSFQCVPLLPEHRELLDKACEEAVSTWGGGVVQIHFVTAPNLRVWPVMGAHEFLVVLVPGGEYSRSAIIAAGAAVQHVVLSATREGISSCIIGPGADQRSVREAIQVREEEQHVVCVCAVGYASRYIPSFIRLASALMHRLRLPVNELVLPDSRTSLSSRVKDLIQVCRTAPSSYNAQPTRVALRKSTLGEDTEEVVLTTRPESTSRYYDPVALGAWVATWKWAGGGQVEVV
;
A
#
# COMPACT_ATOMS: atom_id res chain seq x y z
N MET A 1 55.88 22.30 -22.18
CA MET A 1 55.99 20.93 -21.65
C MET A 1 55.16 20.82 -20.36
N ILE A 2 53.84 20.67 -20.48
CA ILE A 2 52.91 20.27 -19.41
C ILE A 2 51.79 19.47 -20.12
N ILE A 3 51.15 18.54 -19.40
CA ILE A 3 49.94 17.77 -19.78
C ILE A 3 50.20 16.36 -20.38
N PRO A 4 50.73 15.41 -19.59
CA PRO A 4 50.28 14.01 -19.69
C PRO A 4 49.43 13.55 -18.49
N HIS A 5 49.52 14.23 -17.34
CA HIS A 5 48.95 13.72 -16.10
C HIS A 5 47.42 13.91 -15.98
N ALA A 6 46.86 14.93 -16.64
CA ALA A 6 45.42 15.22 -16.57
C ALA A 6 44.55 14.23 -17.39
N ILE A 7 45.09 13.64 -18.47
CA ILE A 7 44.33 12.74 -19.35
C ILE A 7 44.10 11.36 -18.70
N ASN A 8 45.06 10.88 -17.90
CA ASN A 8 44.92 9.61 -17.18
C ASN A 8 43.93 9.69 -16.00
N SER A 9 43.83 10.85 -15.35
CA SER A 9 42.83 11.14 -14.31
C SER A 9 41.40 11.06 -14.84
N ALA A 10 41.13 11.71 -16.00
CA ALA A 10 39.81 11.72 -16.61
C ALA A 10 39.35 10.33 -17.10
N ARG A 11 40.27 9.52 -17.65
CA ARG A 11 39.97 8.13 -18.05
C ARG A 11 39.68 7.23 -16.85
N SER A 12 40.44 7.36 -15.75
CA SER A 12 40.20 6.60 -14.52
C SER A 12 38.84 6.91 -13.88
N ALA A 13 38.47 8.20 -13.79
CA ALA A 13 37.16 8.62 -13.28
C ALA A 13 35.99 8.09 -14.13
N SER A 14 36.16 8.04 -15.46
CA SER A 14 35.14 7.51 -16.37
C SER A 14 34.91 5.99 -16.19
N THR A 15 35.98 5.24 -15.90
CA THR A 15 35.91 3.79 -15.67
C THR A 15 35.27 3.47 -14.32
N LEU A 16 35.62 4.20 -13.26
CA LEU A 16 35.00 4.05 -11.94
C LEU A 16 33.50 4.34 -11.98
N ASN A 17 33.08 5.40 -12.66
CA ASN A 17 31.66 5.72 -12.84
C ASN A 17 30.92 4.61 -13.61
N ARG A 18 31.52 4.04 -14.65
CA ARG A 18 30.93 2.90 -15.39
C ARG A 18 30.79 1.65 -14.51
N ILE A 19 31.80 1.32 -13.71
CA ILE A 19 31.75 0.18 -12.79
C ILE A 19 30.64 0.38 -11.76
N GLN A 20 30.55 1.57 -11.16
CA GLN A 20 29.50 1.91 -10.21
C GLN A 20 28.10 1.79 -10.85
N ILE A 21 27.88 2.38 -12.02
CA ILE A 21 26.59 2.30 -12.73
C ILE A 21 26.22 0.84 -13.03
N ASN A 22 27.16 0.03 -13.49
CA ASN A 22 26.91 -1.38 -13.78
C ASN A 22 26.58 -2.19 -12.52
N MET A 23 27.28 -1.91 -11.41
CA MET A 23 27.01 -2.52 -10.11
C MET A 23 25.61 -2.15 -9.60
N TRP A 24 25.21 -0.86 -9.70
CA TRP A 24 23.87 -0.42 -9.34
C TRP A 24 22.78 -1.10 -10.18
N LYS A 25 22.98 -1.20 -11.51
CA LYS A 25 22.06 -1.92 -12.40
C LYS A 25 21.97 -3.41 -12.07
N LEU A 26 23.07 -4.04 -11.65
CA LEU A 26 23.08 -5.43 -11.22
C LEU A 26 22.31 -5.61 -9.91
N LEU A 27 22.60 -4.79 -8.90
CA LEU A 27 21.92 -4.80 -7.60
C LEU A 27 20.42 -4.57 -7.75
N ASP A 28 20.01 -3.64 -8.61
CA ASP A 28 18.62 -3.35 -8.90
C ASP A 28 17.91 -4.54 -9.59
N ARG A 29 18.58 -5.22 -10.53
CA ARG A 29 18.06 -6.46 -11.15
C ARG A 29 17.92 -7.59 -10.13
N VAL A 30 18.93 -7.78 -9.28
CA VAL A 30 18.89 -8.79 -8.20
C VAL A 30 17.74 -8.46 -7.26
N LYS A 31 17.67 -7.22 -6.75
CA LYS A 31 16.58 -6.75 -5.89
C LYS A 31 15.21 -7.05 -6.51
N ARG A 32 14.96 -6.64 -7.76
CA ARG A 32 13.67 -6.89 -8.44
C ARG A 32 13.37 -8.39 -8.55
N ARG A 33 14.36 -9.22 -8.89
CA ARG A 33 14.17 -10.68 -8.95
C ARG A 33 13.76 -11.24 -7.59
N TYR A 34 14.46 -10.85 -6.51
CA TYR A 34 14.13 -11.31 -5.15
C TYR A 34 12.78 -10.75 -4.68
N MET A 35 12.44 -9.53 -5.07
CA MET A 35 11.18 -8.87 -4.75
C MET A 35 9.99 -9.65 -5.33
N PHE A 36 10.02 -9.94 -6.63
CA PHE A 36 8.92 -10.61 -7.34
C PHE A 36 8.89 -12.14 -7.18
N THR A 37 9.92 -12.72 -6.58
CA THR A 37 9.91 -14.13 -6.16
C THR A 37 9.52 -14.29 -4.69
N GLY A 38 9.27 -13.19 -3.97
CA GLY A 38 8.94 -13.17 -2.54
C GLY A 38 10.11 -13.45 -1.61
N TRP A 39 11.33 -13.65 -2.14
CA TRP A 39 12.51 -13.95 -1.31
C TRP A 39 13.06 -12.72 -0.58
N LEU A 40 12.81 -11.51 -1.09
CA LEU A 40 13.37 -10.28 -0.53
C LEU A 40 12.98 -10.05 0.94
N GLN A 41 11.82 -10.52 1.38
CA GLN A 41 11.34 -10.33 2.75
C GLN A 41 12.11 -11.14 3.80
N PHE A 42 12.84 -12.18 3.39
CA PHE A 42 13.67 -12.99 4.30
C PHE A 42 15.10 -12.46 4.40
N ALA A 43 15.55 -11.68 3.40
CA ALA A 43 16.92 -11.19 3.30
C ALA A 43 17.37 -10.35 4.52
N PRO A 44 16.55 -9.46 5.10
CA PRO A 44 16.96 -8.70 6.30
C PRO A 44 17.26 -9.60 7.49
N THR A 45 16.41 -10.59 7.78
CA THR A 45 16.62 -11.51 8.92
C THR A 45 17.87 -12.38 8.71
N VAL A 46 18.11 -12.86 7.49
CA VAL A 46 19.35 -13.58 7.14
C VAL A 46 20.58 -12.70 7.33
N ALA A 47 20.54 -11.48 6.81
CA ALA A 47 21.66 -10.54 6.91
C ALA A 47 21.99 -10.20 8.38
N CYS A 48 20.97 -9.98 9.21
CA CYS A 48 21.15 -9.80 10.65
C CYS A 48 21.78 -11.05 11.30
N GLY A 49 21.31 -12.25 10.95
CA GLY A 49 21.85 -13.50 11.46
C GLY A 49 23.34 -13.67 11.13
N VAL A 50 23.71 -13.47 9.86
CA VAL A 50 25.10 -13.54 9.40
C VAL A 50 25.96 -12.48 10.09
N LEU A 51 25.49 -11.24 10.20
CA LEU A 51 26.22 -10.16 10.86
C LEU A 51 26.51 -10.51 12.33
N PHE A 52 25.52 -10.99 13.08
CA PHE A 52 25.71 -11.41 14.47
C PHE A 52 26.76 -12.50 14.61
N LEU A 53 26.79 -13.49 13.71
CA LEU A 53 27.82 -14.53 13.72
C LEU A 53 29.21 -13.96 13.45
N LEU A 54 29.35 -13.04 12.48
CA LEU A 54 30.62 -12.42 12.13
C LEU A 54 31.22 -11.58 13.27
N VAL A 55 30.38 -10.96 14.10
CA VAL A 55 30.82 -10.17 15.26
C VAL A 55 30.85 -10.96 16.58
N GLY A 56 30.73 -12.30 16.53
CA GLY A 56 30.86 -13.18 17.70
C GLY A 56 29.60 -13.36 18.55
N PHE A 57 28.47 -12.77 18.17
CA PHE A 57 27.16 -12.96 18.82
C PHE A 57 26.47 -14.24 18.31
N VAL A 58 27.00 -15.40 18.71
CA VAL A 58 26.57 -16.70 18.20
C VAL A 58 25.07 -16.95 18.43
N LEU A 59 24.59 -16.80 19.67
CA LEU A 59 23.20 -17.11 20.02
C LEU A 59 22.17 -16.25 19.25
N PRO A 60 22.29 -14.90 19.20
CA PRO A 60 21.43 -14.07 18.34
C PRO A 60 21.51 -14.42 16.85
N GLY A 61 22.70 -14.76 16.35
CA GLY A 61 22.92 -15.14 14.97
C GLY A 61 22.16 -16.42 14.60
N VAL A 62 22.32 -17.48 15.40
CA VAL A 62 21.62 -18.76 15.23
C VAL A 62 20.10 -18.54 15.34
N LEU A 63 19.63 -17.75 16.30
CA LEU A 63 18.21 -17.46 16.45
C LEU A 63 17.62 -16.80 15.20
N CYS A 64 18.29 -15.80 14.61
CA CYS A 64 17.82 -15.13 13.39
C CYS A 64 17.76 -16.10 12.20
N LEU A 65 18.76 -16.97 12.04
CA LEU A 65 18.78 -17.96 10.95
C LEU A 65 17.71 -19.02 11.14
N SER A 66 17.49 -19.52 12.37
CA SER A 66 16.42 -20.45 12.70
C SER A 66 15.03 -19.84 12.46
N LEU A 67 14.82 -18.57 12.84
CA LEU A 67 13.58 -17.84 12.54
C LEU A 67 13.36 -17.69 11.03
N THR A 68 14.43 -17.42 10.28
CA THR A 68 14.34 -17.36 8.81
C THR A 68 13.95 -18.71 8.22
N LEU A 69 14.58 -19.79 8.68
CA LEU A 69 14.24 -21.15 8.24
C LEU A 69 12.77 -21.46 8.52
N PHE A 70 12.28 -21.15 9.73
CA PHE A 70 10.87 -21.28 10.09
C PHE A 70 9.95 -20.47 9.17
N ASP A 71 10.28 -19.21 8.89
CA ASP A 71 9.51 -18.33 8.00
C ASP A 71 9.50 -18.87 6.55
N VAL A 72 10.60 -19.41 6.05
CA VAL A 72 10.66 -20.01 4.70
C VAL A 72 9.80 -21.26 4.65
N LEU A 73 9.96 -22.17 5.61
CA LEU A 73 9.19 -23.40 5.71
C LEU A 73 7.68 -23.11 5.74
N THR A 74 7.26 -22.19 6.62
CA THR A 74 5.84 -21.89 6.86
C THR A 74 5.23 -21.01 5.77
N VAL A 75 5.88 -19.91 5.38
CA VAL A 75 5.29 -18.91 4.48
C VAL A 75 5.61 -19.20 3.01
N LYS A 76 6.83 -19.65 2.70
CA LYS A 76 7.26 -19.86 1.30
C LYS A 76 6.88 -21.24 0.79
N TRP A 77 6.96 -22.27 1.65
CA TRP A 77 6.62 -23.65 1.30
C TRP A 77 5.30 -24.14 1.89
N GLY A 78 4.59 -23.31 2.67
CA GLY A 78 3.25 -23.64 3.16
C GLY A 78 3.23 -24.74 4.22
N TRP A 79 4.35 -25.04 4.88
CA TRP A 79 4.37 -26.02 5.96
C TRP A 79 3.76 -25.41 7.22
N HIS A 80 2.44 -25.57 7.41
CA HIS A 80 1.70 -25.02 8.54
C HIS A 80 1.59 -26.06 9.67
N PRO A 81 2.41 -25.99 10.73
CA PRO A 81 2.35 -26.95 11.84
C PRO A 81 1.03 -26.89 12.62
N VAL A 82 0.30 -25.78 12.52
CA VAL A 82 -1.03 -25.59 13.12
C VAL A 82 -1.98 -25.16 12.01
N PRO A 83 -3.17 -25.77 11.89
CA PRO A 83 -4.15 -25.34 10.90
C PRO A 83 -4.48 -23.84 11.03
N GLU A 84 -4.61 -23.18 9.88
CA GLU A 84 -5.19 -21.84 9.81
C GLU A 84 -6.63 -21.87 10.33
N PRO A 85 -7.10 -20.80 10.99
CA PRO A 85 -8.49 -20.76 11.42
C PRO A 85 -9.37 -20.74 10.16
N PRO A 86 -10.49 -21.48 10.14
CA PRO A 86 -11.39 -21.43 9.01
C PRO A 86 -11.88 -20.00 8.81
N PRO A 87 -12.16 -19.59 7.57
CA PRO A 87 -12.85 -18.32 7.34
C PRO A 87 -14.16 -18.32 8.12
N SER A 88 -14.36 -17.28 8.93
CA SER A 88 -15.60 -17.12 9.69
C SER A 88 -16.77 -17.04 8.70
N LYS A 89 -17.81 -17.85 8.94
CA LYS A 89 -19.00 -17.87 8.08
C LYS A 89 -19.85 -16.61 8.31
N ALA A 90 -20.14 -15.89 7.23
CA ALA A 90 -21.31 -15.05 6.95
C ALA A 90 -21.71 -13.87 7.87
N ALA A 91 -21.20 -13.72 9.09
CA ALA A 91 -21.47 -12.52 9.88
C ALA A 91 -20.37 -11.47 9.62
N PRO A 92 -20.72 -10.20 9.36
CA PRO A 92 -19.74 -9.13 9.29
C PRO A 92 -18.89 -9.16 10.56
N ARG A 93 -17.57 -9.00 10.43
CA ARG A 93 -16.70 -8.86 11.60
C ARG A 93 -17.08 -7.61 12.41
N PHE A 94 -17.59 -6.60 11.72
CA PHE A 94 -18.02 -5.33 12.29
C PHE A 94 -19.47 -5.03 11.86
N PRO A 95 -20.48 -5.69 12.45
CA PRO A 95 -21.88 -5.43 12.09
C PRO A 95 -22.24 -3.96 12.36
N PRO A 96 -22.98 -3.29 11.45
CA PRO A 96 -23.30 -1.86 11.59
C PRO A 96 -24.07 -1.50 12.87
N SER A 97 -24.79 -2.46 13.47
CA SER A 97 -25.51 -2.27 14.73
C SER A 97 -24.60 -2.19 15.96
N GLN A 98 -23.34 -2.63 15.85
CA GLN A 98 -22.40 -2.69 16.98
C GLN A 98 -21.14 -1.86 16.74
N PHE A 99 -20.79 -1.57 15.49
CA PHE A 99 -19.55 -0.90 15.14
C PHE A 99 -19.78 0.30 14.24
N SER A 100 -19.11 1.39 14.58
CA SER A 100 -19.10 2.62 13.79
C SER A 100 -18.20 2.49 12.57
N ALA A 101 -18.34 3.41 11.61
CA ALA A 101 -17.40 3.53 10.50
C ALA A 101 -15.96 3.78 11.00
N VAL A 102 -15.80 4.49 12.11
CA VAL A 102 -14.49 4.75 12.73
C VAL A 102 -13.85 3.45 13.18
N ASP A 103 -14.61 2.52 13.75
CA ASP A 103 -14.09 1.21 14.18
C ASP A 103 -13.57 0.40 13.01
N VAL A 104 -14.28 0.40 11.87
CA VAL A 104 -13.85 -0.27 10.64
C VAL A 104 -12.55 0.34 10.11
N ILE A 105 -12.47 1.68 10.05
CA ILE A 105 -11.26 2.40 9.63
C ILE A 105 -10.07 2.06 10.54
N GLN A 106 -10.29 2.07 11.86
CA GLN A 106 -9.28 1.76 12.85
C GLN A 106 -8.89 0.28 12.88
N ALA A 107 -9.77 -0.63 12.49
CA ALA A 107 -9.49 -2.06 12.38
C ALA A 107 -8.69 -2.41 11.12
N ARG A 108 -8.85 -1.63 10.04
CA ARG A 108 -8.19 -1.90 8.75
C ARG A 108 -6.66 -1.92 8.90
N ARG A 109 -6.04 -3.00 8.42
CA ARG A 109 -4.58 -3.17 8.36
C ARG A 109 -4.18 -3.64 6.97
N SER A 110 -2.98 -3.27 6.56
CA SER A 110 -2.41 -3.78 5.30
C SER A 110 -1.89 -5.19 5.54
N CYS A 111 -2.64 -6.18 5.08
CA CYS A 111 -2.32 -7.59 5.24
C CYS A 111 -1.27 -8.03 4.22
N ARG A 112 -0.19 -8.66 4.67
CA ARG A 112 0.93 -9.05 3.80
C ARG A 112 1.16 -10.55 3.74
N SER A 113 0.38 -11.33 4.48
CA SER A 113 0.37 -12.78 4.41
C SER A 113 -1.07 -13.26 4.42
N PHE A 114 -1.44 -14.00 3.39
CA PHE A 114 -2.81 -14.48 3.17
C PHE A 114 -2.84 -16.00 3.25
N GLN A 115 -3.98 -16.52 3.69
CA GLN A 115 -4.25 -17.95 3.62
C GLN A 115 -4.40 -18.36 2.14
N CYS A 116 -3.95 -19.56 1.80
CA CYS A 116 -4.14 -20.13 0.45
C CYS A 116 -5.55 -20.70 0.24
N VAL A 117 -6.56 -20.11 0.88
CA VAL A 117 -7.97 -20.52 0.79
C VAL A 117 -8.71 -19.47 -0.04
N PRO A 118 -9.47 -19.87 -1.08
CA PRO A 118 -10.29 -18.92 -1.84
C PRO A 118 -11.31 -18.22 -0.96
N LEU A 119 -11.65 -16.98 -1.29
CA LEU A 119 -12.80 -16.29 -0.69
C LEU A 119 -14.08 -17.12 -0.87
N LEU A 120 -14.90 -17.13 0.19
CA LEU A 120 -16.24 -17.70 0.12
C LEU A 120 -17.07 -16.97 -0.97
N PRO A 121 -18.01 -17.65 -1.66
CA PRO A 121 -18.84 -17.01 -2.69
C PRO A 121 -19.56 -15.75 -2.22
N GLU A 122 -20.11 -15.78 -1.00
CA GLU A 122 -20.77 -14.64 -0.34
C GLU A 122 -19.84 -13.42 -0.16
N HIS A 123 -18.57 -13.66 0.15
CA HIS A 123 -17.56 -12.60 0.26
C HIS A 123 -17.17 -12.04 -1.10
N ARG A 124 -17.14 -12.87 -2.15
CA ARG A 124 -16.88 -12.42 -3.52
C ARG A 124 -18.02 -11.53 -4.02
N GLU A 125 -19.26 -11.97 -3.86
CA GLU A 125 -20.44 -11.18 -4.24
C GLU A 125 -20.47 -9.82 -3.54
N LEU A 126 -20.10 -9.79 -2.25
CA LEU A 126 -19.99 -8.54 -1.51
C LEU A 126 -18.87 -7.63 -2.04
N LEU A 127 -17.71 -8.19 -2.40
CA LEU A 127 -16.63 -7.42 -3.02
C LEU A 127 -17.04 -6.89 -4.40
N ASP A 128 -17.75 -7.68 -5.21
CA ASP A 128 -18.24 -7.26 -6.52
C ASP A 128 -19.19 -6.07 -6.37
N LYS A 129 -20.18 -6.17 -5.46
CA LYS A 129 -21.08 -5.06 -5.12
C LYS A 129 -20.32 -3.83 -4.61
N ALA A 130 -19.33 -4.02 -3.74
CA ALA A 130 -18.52 -2.91 -3.25
C ALA A 130 -17.69 -2.26 -4.36
N CYS A 131 -17.25 -3.03 -5.37
CA CYS A 131 -16.56 -2.49 -6.55
C CYS A 131 -17.51 -1.66 -7.41
N GLU A 132 -18.73 -2.14 -7.66
CA GLU A 132 -19.76 -1.39 -8.40
C GLU A 132 -20.11 -0.07 -7.68
N GLU A 133 -20.37 -0.12 -6.38
CA GLU A 133 -20.63 1.06 -5.55
C GLU A 133 -19.45 2.03 -5.57
N ALA A 134 -18.22 1.52 -5.46
CA ALA A 134 -17.01 2.32 -5.51
C ALA A 134 -16.82 3.03 -6.87
N VAL A 135 -17.01 2.32 -7.97
CA VAL A 135 -16.90 2.88 -9.33
C VAL A 135 -18.01 3.90 -9.58
N SER A 136 -19.24 3.64 -9.15
CA SER A 136 -20.34 4.60 -9.27
C SER A 136 -20.10 5.86 -8.44
N THR A 137 -19.54 5.73 -7.24
CA THR A 137 -19.37 6.85 -6.30
C THR A 137 -18.13 7.69 -6.63
N TRP A 138 -17.03 7.02 -6.96
CA TRP A 138 -15.70 7.65 -7.08
C TRP A 138 -15.17 7.64 -8.50
N GLY A 139 -15.65 6.74 -9.34
CA GLY A 139 -14.99 6.42 -10.59
C GLY A 139 -15.09 7.51 -11.64
N GLY A 140 -16.02 8.45 -11.53
CA GLY A 140 -16.18 9.57 -12.47
C GLY A 140 -16.32 9.11 -13.93
N GLY A 141 -16.81 7.88 -14.15
CA GLY A 141 -16.89 7.22 -15.45
C GLY A 141 -15.55 6.71 -16.03
N VAL A 142 -14.42 6.88 -15.33
CA VAL A 142 -13.08 6.53 -15.84
C VAL A 142 -12.41 5.39 -15.07
N VAL A 143 -12.69 5.22 -13.79
CA VAL A 143 -12.08 4.15 -12.99
C VAL A 143 -12.78 2.82 -13.25
N GLN A 144 -11.99 1.77 -13.44
CA GLN A 144 -12.46 0.39 -13.46
C GLN A 144 -11.77 -0.42 -12.38
N ILE A 145 -12.48 -1.37 -11.78
CA ILE A 145 -11.94 -2.32 -10.80
C ILE A 145 -12.26 -3.72 -11.31
N HIS A 146 -11.24 -4.54 -11.51
CA HIS A 146 -11.38 -5.92 -11.98
C HIS A 146 -10.98 -6.87 -10.87
N PHE A 147 -11.90 -7.75 -10.46
CA PHE A 147 -11.56 -8.87 -9.59
C PHE A 147 -10.91 -9.98 -10.41
N VAL A 148 -9.74 -10.45 -9.98
CA VAL A 148 -9.03 -11.55 -10.64
C VAL A 148 -8.55 -12.60 -9.64
N THR A 149 -8.72 -13.87 -10.01
CA THR A 149 -8.05 -14.99 -9.36
C THR A 149 -6.77 -15.30 -10.13
N ALA A 150 -5.64 -14.86 -9.61
CA ALA A 150 -4.34 -14.92 -10.29
C ALA A 150 -3.23 -15.34 -9.33
N PRO A 151 -3.11 -16.65 -9.00
CA PRO A 151 -2.10 -17.14 -8.03
C PRO A 151 -0.64 -16.87 -8.48
N ASN A 152 -0.42 -16.63 -9.77
CA ASN A 152 0.90 -16.33 -10.34
C ASN A 152 1.19 -14.82 -10.45
N LEU A 153 0.27 -13.95 -10.01
CA LEU A 153 0.45 -12.50 -10.07
C LEU A 153 1.56 -12.08 -9.10
N ARG A 154 2.61 -11.45 -9.64
CA ARG A 154 3.83 -11.16 -8.88
C ARG A 154 3.72 -9.78 -8.23
N VAL A 155 3.49 -9.79 -6.92
CA VAL A 155 3.42 -8.59 -6.09
C VAL A 155 4.38 -8.66 -4.92
N TRP A 156 4.72 -7.49 -4.38
CA TRP A 156 5.49 -7.35 -3.16
C TRP A 156 4.91 -6.21 -2.33
N PRO A 157 4.83 -6.32 -0.99
CA PRO A 157 5.37 -7.36 -0.11
C PRO A 157 4.35 -8.45 0.30
N VAL A 158 3.37 -8.75 -0.56
CA VAL A 158 2.30 -9.71 -0.25
C VAL A 158 2.71 -11.15 -0.56
N MET A 159 2.35 -12.07 0.33
CA MET A 159 2.56 -13.52 0.21
C MET A 159 1.24 -14.28 0.33
N GLY A 160 1.11 -15.38 -0.42
CA GLY A 160 -0.03 -16.31 -0.31
C GLY A 160 -1.36 -15.79 -0.86
N ALA A 161 -1.41 -14.56 -1.39
CA ALA A 161 -2.62 -14.03 -2.01
C ALA A 161 -2.84 -14.64 -3.40
N HIS A 162 -4.07 -15.11 -3.64
CA HIS A 162 -4.47 -15.64 -4.95
C HIS A 162 -5.55 -14.77 -5.63
N GLU A 163 -6.14 -13.83 -4.90
CA GLU A 163 -7.25 -12.99 -5.36
C GLU A 163 -6.87 -11.52 -5.23
N PHE A 164 -7.15 -10.76 -6.28
CA PHE A 164 -6.72 -9.38 -6.41
C PHE A 164 -7.80 -8.52 -7.03
N LEU A 165 -7.81 -7.25 -6.65
CA LEU A 165 -8.51 -6.19 -7.35
C LEU A 165 -7.49 -5.41 -8.17
N VAL A 166 -7.67 -5.33 -9.48
CA VAL A 166 -6.82 -4.51 -10.35
C VAL A 166 -7.57 -3.23 -10.68
N VAL A 167 -6.95 -2.08 -10.36
CA VAL A 167 -7.56 -0.77 -10.54
C VAL A 167 -6.97 -0.11 -11.77
N LEU A 168 -7.83 0.20 -12.73
CA LEU A 168 -7.48 0.74 -14.04
C LEU A 168 -8.08 2.13 -14.22
N VAL A 169 -7.39 2.94 -15.02
CA VAL A 169 -7.89 4.21 -15.58
C VAL A 169 -7.58 4.23 -17.08
N PRO A 170 -8.20 5.11 -17.89
CA PRO A 170 -7.90 5.21 -19.31
C PRO A 170 -6.42 5.46 -19.56
N GLY A 171 -5.88 4.83 -20.60
CA GLY A 171 -4.53 5.08 -21.10
C GLY A 171 -4.42 6.46 -21.78
N GLY A 172 -3.20 6.83 -22.15
CA GLY A 172 -2.92 8.11 -22.81
C GLY A 172 -2.38 9.18 -21.86
N GLU A 173 -2.97 10.37 -21.89
CA GLU A 173 -2.51 11.50 -21.08
C GLU A 173 -2.78 11.27 -19.59
N TYR A 174 -1.76 11.54 -18.77
CA TYR A 174 -1.87 11.40 -17.32
C TYR A 174 -2.93 12.34 -16.75
N SER A 175 -3.93 11.78 -16.06
CA SER A 175 -4.95 12.54 -15.33
C SER A 175 -4.80 12.33 -13.82
N ARG A 176 -4.33 13.36 -13.11
CA ARG A 176 -4.18 13.31 -11.63
C ARG A 176 -5.52 13.03 -10.94
N SER A 177 -6.62 13.62 -11.42
CA SER A 177 -7.95 13.40 -10.86
C SER A 177 -8.40 11.95 -11.02
N ALA A 178 -8.11 11.29 -12.15
CA ALA A 178 -8.38 9.87 -12.34
C ALA A 178 -7.59 8.98 -11.35
N ILE A 179 -6.33 9.33 -11.06
CA ILE A 179 -5.52 8.58 -10.08
C ILE A 179 -6.05 8.77 -8.64
N ILE A 180 -6.49 9.99 -8.29
CA ILE A 180 -7.14 10.26 -6.99
C ILE A 180 -8.45 9.47 -6.89
N ALA A 181 -9.28 9.51 -7.93
CA ALA A 181 -10.51 8.73 -8.02
C ALA A 181 -10.26 7.22 -7.85
N ALA A 182 -9.22 6.68 -8.51
CA ALA A 182 -8.81 5.29 -8.36
C ALA A 182 -8.41 4.94 -6.92
N GLY A 183 -7.64 5.82 -6.26
CA GLY A 183 -7.27 5.67 -4.84
C GLY A 183 -8.48 5.69 -3.90
N ALA A 184 -9.46 6.57 -4.17
CA ALA A 184 -10.69 6.64 -3.39
C ALA A 184 -11.57 5.41 -3.60
N ALA A 185 -11.72 4.96 -4.85
CA ALA A 185 -12.51 3.78 -5.21
C ALA A 185 -11.94 2.51 -4.56
N VAL A 186 -10.64 2.25 -4.67
CA VAL A 186 -10.05 1.05 -4.07
C VAL A 186 -10.09 1.07 -2.54
N GLN A 187 -9.91 2.25 -1.93
CA GLN A 187 -10.06 2.39 -0.49
C GLN A 187 -11.51 2.20 -0.04
N HIS A 188 -12.47 2.57 -0.90
CA HIS A 188 -13.88 2.26 -0.70
C HIS A 188 -14.06 0.73 -0.56
N VAL A 189 -13.61 -0.04 -1.56
CA VAL A 189 -13.71 -1.50 -1.51
C VAL A 189 -12.97 -2.09 -0.30
N VAL A 190 -11.79 -1.56 0.03
CA VAL A 190 -10.97 -2.03 1.16
C VAL A 190 -11.66 -1.95 2.52
N LEU A 191 -12.38 -0.86 2.83
CA LEU A 191 -13.05 -0.78 4.12
C LEU A 191 -14.38 -1.55 4.11
N SER A 192 -15.05 -1.72 2.96
CA SER A 192 -16.16 -2.67 2.80
C SER A 192 -15.70 -4.09 3.09
N ALA A 193 -14.59 -4.51 2.48
CA ALA A 193 -13.93 -5.79 2.76
C ALA A 193 -13.56 -5.94 4.24
N THR A 194 -13.01 -4.88 4.85
CA THR A 194 -12.63 -4.88 6.27
C THR A 194 -13.83 -5.11 7.19
N ARG A 195 -14.98 -4.50 6.88
CA ARG A 195 -16.24 -4.69 7.62
C ARG A 195 -16.64 -6.15 7.70
N GLU A 196 -16.42 -6.89 6.61
CA GLU A 196 -16.70 -8.32 6.51
C GLU A 196 -15.57 -9.23 7.01
N GLY A 197 -14.50 -8.65 7.58
CA GLY A 197 -13.35 -9.41 8.05
C GLY A 197 -12.42 -9.91 6.94
N ILE A 198 -12.63 -9.48 5.70
CA ILE A 198 -11.72 -9.73 4.58
C ILE A 198 -10.52 -8.80 4.72
N SER A 199 -9.33 -9.39 4.68
CA SER A 199 -8.08 -8.66 4.77
C SER A 199 -7.66 -8.13 3.40
N SER A 200 -6.94 -7.01 3.38
CA SER A 200 -6.54 -6.37 2.13
C SER A 200 -5.17 -5.70 2.21
N CYS A 201 -4.54 -5.50 1.05
CA CYS A 201 -3.36 -4.67 0.92
C CYS A 201 -3.26 -4.03 -0.46
N ILE A 202 -3.42 -2.71 -0.49
CA ILE A 202 -3.14 -1.90 -1.67
C ILE A 202 -1.63 -1.91 -1.92
N ILE A 203 -1.27 -2.45 -3.07
CA ILE A 203 0.06 -2.47 -3.66
C ILE A 203 0.03 -1.42 -4.78
N GLY A 204 0.79 -0.34 -4.61
CA GLY A 204 0.89 0.71 -5.64
C GLY A 204 1.50 0.19 -6.96
N PRO A 205 2.00 1.07 -7.85
CA PRO A 205 2.58 0.65 -9.14
C PRO A 205 3.78 -0.30 -9.05
N GLY A 206 4.21 -0.69 -7.84
CA GLY A 206 5.25 -1.70 -7.58
C GLY A 206 4.85 -3.16 -7.83
N ALA A 207 3.62 -3.44 -8.29
CA ALA A 207 3.30 -4.76 -8.85
C ALA A 207 4.08 -5.01 -10.15
N ASP A 208 4.40 -6.26 -10.47
CA ASP A 208 4.99 -6.59 -11.76
C ASP A 208 3.94 -6.41 -12.86
N GLN A 209 4.00 -5.25 -13.53
CA GLN A 209 3.03 -4.81 -14.53
C GLN A 209 2.80 -5.85 -15.63
N ARG A 210 3.84 -6.60 -15.99
CA ARG A 210 3.73 -7.70 -16.95
C ARG A 210 2.79 -8.80 -16.45
N SER A 211 3.01 -9.32 -15.25
CA SER A 211 2.14 -10.35 -14.67
C SER A 211 0.70 -9.86 -14.46
N VAL A 212 0.51 -8.58 -14.13
CA VAL A 212 -0.84 -7.99 -14.00
C VAL A 212 -1.55 -8.00 -15.34
N ARG A 213 -0.90 -7.53 -16.41
CA ARG A 213 -1.46 -7.50 -17.76
C ARG A 213 -1.75 -8.89 -18.31
N GLU A 214 -0.86 -9.85 -18.06
CA GLU A 214 -1.09 -11.26 -18.41
C GLU A 214 -2.34 -11.82 -17.70
N ALA A 215 -2.65 -11.36 -16.48
CA ALA A 215 -3.82 -11.82 -15.72
C ALA A 215 -5.15 -11.19 -16.17
N ILE A 216 -5.16 -9.91 -16.59
CA ILE A 216 -6.38 -9.19 -17.00
C ILE A 216 -6.57 -9.10 -18.53
N GLN A 217 -5.58 -9.48 -19.32
CA GLN A 217 -5.58 -9.41 -20.79
C GLN A 217 -5.80 -7.99 -21.37
N VAL A 218 -5.28 -6.97 -20.69
CA VAL A 218 -5.42 -5.56 -21.10
C VAL A 218 -4.15 -5.01 -21.75
N ARG A 219 -4.32 -4.17 -22.79
CA ARG A 219 -3.23 -3.48 -23.49
C ARG A 219 -2.85 -2.16 -22.80
N GLU A 220 -1.56 -1.87 -22.73
CA GLU A 220 -1.01 -0.70 -22.01
C GLU A 220 -1.41 0.65 -22.63
N GLU A 221 -1.53 0.68 -23.96
CA GLU A 221 -2.02 1.84 -24.72
C GLU A 221 -3.48 2.19 -24.42
N GLU A 222 -4.31 1.23 -23.99
CA GLU A 222 -5.74 1.43 -23.77
C GLU A 222 -6.05 1.78 -22.31
N GLN A 223 -5.34 1.16 -21.37
CA GLN A 223 -5.60 1.34 -19.93
C GLN A 223 -4.31 1.29 -19.11
N HIS A 224 -4.27 2.12 -18.07
CA HIS A 224 -3.18 2.19 -17.13
C HIS A 224 -3.54 1.51 -15.80
N VAL A 225 -2.71 0.56 -15.36
CA VAL A 225 -2.82 -0.07 -14.04
C VAL A 225 -2.29 0.90 -12.98
N VAL A 226 -3.20 1.45 -12.19
CA VAL A 226 -2.86 2.39 -11.10
C VAL A 226 -2.29 1.64 -9.90
N CYS A 227 -2.98 0.59 -9.49
CA CYS A 227 -2.60 -0.23 -8.34
C CYS A 227 -3.27 -1.60 -8.39
N VAL A 228 -2.77 -2.51 -7.57
CA VAL A 228 -3.36 -3.83 -7.32
C VAL A 228 -3.67 -3.91 -5.83
N CYS A 229 -4.82 -4.45 -5.45
CA CYS A 229 -5.14 -4.72 -4.05
C CYS A 229 -5.26 -6.23 -3.85
N ALA A 230 -4.38 -6.82 -3.06
CA ALA A 230 -4.55 -8.21 -2.63
C ALA A 230 -5.74 -8.28 -1.66
N VAL A 231 -6.59 -9.28 -1.82
CA VAL A 231 -7.75 -9.55 -0.94
C VAL A 231 -7.78 -11.03 -0.55
N GLY A 232 -8.27 -11.32 0.65
CA GLY A 232 -8.38 -12.70 1.15
C GLY A 232 -8.38 -12.75 2.68
N TYR A 233 -8.21 -13.95 3.24
CA TYR A 233 -8.13 -14.14 4.68
C TYR A 233 -6.68 -13.97 5.17
N ALA A 234 -6.48 -13.24 6.27
CA ALA A 234 -5.15 -13.10 6.86
C ALA A 234 -4.62 -14.44 7.34
N SER A 235 -3.36 -14.73 6.98
CA SER A 235 -2.61 -15.86 7.52
C SER A 235 -1.98 -15.49 8.86
N ARG A 236 -1.91 -16.45 9.78
CA ARG A 236 -1.11 -16.30 11.02
C ARG A 236 0.40 -16.41 10.77
N TYR A 237 0.79 -17.01 9.65
CA TYR A 237 2.18 -17.21 9.25
C TYR A 237 2.66 -15.97 8.49
N ILE A 238 3.21 -15.01 9.24
CA ILE A 238 3.74 -13.76 8.69
C ILE A 238 5.26 -13.76 8.86
N PRO A 239 6.05 -13.51 7.80
CA PRO A 239 7.50 -13.41 7.91
C PRO A 239 7.91 -12.42 8.99
N SER A 240 8.90 -12.78 9.81
CA SER A 240 9.29 -12.04 11.02
C SER A 240 9.65 -10.57 10.71
N PHE A 241 10.39 -10.34 9.62
CA PHE A 241 10.72 -8.98 9.18
C PHE A 241 9.46 -8.18 8.81
N ILE A 242 8.53 -8.79 8.06
CA ILE A 242 7.27 -8.15 7.68
C ILE A 242 6.40 -7.86 8.90
N ARG A 243 6.38 -8.76 9.89
CA ARG A 243 5.67 -8.58 11.16
C ARG A 243 6.22 -7.36 11.91
N LEU A 244 7.53 -7.28 12.07
CA LEU A 244 8.20 -6.13 12.71
C LEU A 244 7.95 -4.83 11.93
N ALA A 245 8.20 -4.84 10.62
CA ALA A 245 8.01 -3.66 9.77
C ALA A 245 6.56 -3.18 9.78
N SER A 246 5.58 -4.09 9.77
CA SER A 246 4.16 -3.75 9.85
C SER A 246 3.79 -3.12 11.19
N ALA A 247 4.30 -3.67 12.30
CA ALA A 247 4.09 -3.12 13.63
C ALA A 247 4.70 -1.72 13.79
N LEU A 248 5.92 -1.51 13.29
CA LEU A 248 6.59 -0.22 13.30
C LEU A 248 5.85 0.81 12.45
N MET A 249 5.54 0.49 11.19
CA MET A 249 4.79 1.39 10.30
C MET A 249 3.41 1.76 10.84
N HIS A 250 2.75 0.85 11.57
CA HIS A 250 1.46 1.15 12.20
C HIS A 250 1.60 2.19 13.32
N ARG A 251 2.67 2.13 14.11
CA ARG A 251 2.94 3.06 15.20
C ARG A 251 3.47 4.42 14.72
N LEU A 252 4.24 4.44 13.64
CA LEU A 252 4.90 5.64 13.10
C LEU A 252 3.94 6.51 12.25
N ARG A 253 2.80 6.89 12.81
CA ARG A 253 1.88 7.84 12.17
C ARG A 253 2.24 9.28 12.54
N LEU A 254 2.18 10.18 11.57
CA LEU A 254 2.47 11.60 11.80
C LEU A 254 1.44 12.16 12.79
N PRO A 255 1.83 13.01 13.75
CA PRO A 255 0.87 13.70 14.60
C PRO A 255 -0.07 14.58 13.75
N VAL A 256 -1.30 14.80 14.22
CA VAL A 256 -2.34 15.56 13.48
C VAL A 256 -1.81 16.91 13.02
N ASN A 257 -1.05 17.61 13.85
CA ASN A 257 -0.48 18.93 13.54
C ASN A 257 0.47 18.91 12.33
N GLU A 258 1.14 17.79 12.04
CA GLU A 258 2.00 17.65 10.86
C GLU A 258 1.23 17.33 9.58
N LEU A 259 -0.03 16.91 9.70
CA LEU A 259 -0.93 16.67 8.57
C LEU A 259 -1.66 17.95 8.15
N VAL A 260 -1.62 18.99 8.98
CA VAL A 260 -2.30 20.27 8.74
C VAL A 260 -1.27 21.31 8.31
N LEU A 261 -1.55 22.03 7.23
CA LEU A 261 -0.71 23.12 6.77
C LEU A 261 -0.57 24.20 7.86
N PRO A 262 0.61 24.81 8.03
CA PRO A 262 0.88 25.75 9.13
C PRO A 262 -0.19 26.82 9.32
N ASP A 263 -0.63 27.43 8.22
CA ASP A 263 -1.61 28.53 8.21
C ASP A 263 -3.02 28.12 8.67
N SER A 264 -3.31 26.82 8.70
CA SER A 264 -4.63 26.27 9.06
C SER A 264 -4.66 25.62 10.45
N ARG A 265 -3.57 25.61 11.21
CA ARG A 265 -3.49 24.85 12.48
C ARG A 265 -4.35 25.41 13.61
N THR A 266 -4.47 26.73 13.69
CA THR A 266 -5.15 27.42 14.80
C THR A 266 -6.67 27.50 14.63
N SER A 267 -7.18 27.31 13.40
CA SER A 267 -8.60 27.44 13.08
C SER A 267 -9.40 26.13 13.19
N LEU A 268 -8.76 24.97 13.24
CA LEU A 268 -9.48 23.70 13.21
C LEU A 268 -10.45 23.48 14.39
N SER A 269 -11.73 23.34 14.06
CA SER A 269 -12.76 22.83 14.98
C SER A 269 -12.41 21.44 15.54
N SER A 270 -12.94 21.09 16.71
CA SER A 270 -12.74 19.77 17.35
C SER A 270 -13.17 18.62 16.44
N ARG A 271 -14.35 18.74 15.80
CA ARG A 271 -14.87 17.75 14.86
C ARG A 271 -13.90 17.49 13.70
N VAL A 272 -13.34 18.54 13.11
CA VAL A 272 -12.38 18.37 12.01
C VAL A 272 -11.11 17.70 12.51
N LYS A 273 -10.60 18.06 13.70
CA LYS A 273 -9.44 17.37 14.30
C LYS A 273 -9.68 15.89 14.50
N ASP A 274 -10.87 15.50 14.97
CA ASP A 274 -11.25 14.09 15.16
C ASP A 274 -11.31 13.35 13.82
N LEU A 275 -11.87 13.97 12.79
CA LEU A 275 -11.89 13.39 11.43
C LEU A 275 -10.47 13.21 10.86
N ILE A 276 -9.58 14.19 11.03
CA ILE A 276 -8.18 14.09 10.61
C ILE A 276 -7.47 12.96 11.37
N GLN A 277 -7.73 12.85 12.68
CA GLN A 277 -7.19 11.81 13.53
C GLN A 277 -7.60 10.40 13.05
N VAL A 278 -8.84 10.24 12.59
CA VAL A 278 -9.30 8.99 11.95
C VAL A 278 -8.62 8.79 10.60
N CYS A 279 -8.62 9.80 9.73
CA CYS A 279 -8.05 9.71 8.38
C CYS A 279 -6.54 9.49 8.36
N ARG A 280 -5.84 9.86 9.43
CA ARG A 280 -4.40 9.55 9.64
C ARG A 280 -4.07 8.06 9.46
N THR A 281 -5.04 7.19 9.68
CA THR A 281 -4.88 5.73 9.54
C THR A 281 -5.05 5.21 8.10
N ALA A 282 -5.43 6.09 7.16
CA ALA A 282 -5.54 5.78 5.74
C ALA A 282 -4.22 5.18 5.21
N PRO A 283 -4.29 4.25 4.25
CA PRO A 283 -3.11 3.65 3.67
C PRO A 283 -2.35 4.65 2.81
N SER A 284 -1.02 4.53 2.83
CA SER A 284 -0.12 5.24 1.91
C SER A 284 1.11 4.35 1.66
N SER A 285 1.74 4.53 0.50
CA SER A 285 2.93 3.77 0.13
C SER A 285 4.03 3.97 1.17
N TYR A 286 4.59 2.86 1.68
CA TYR A 286 5.60 2.86 2.74
C TYR A 286 5.25 3.73 3.96
N ASN A 287 3.95 3.94 4.24
CA ASN A 287 3.48 4.84 5.29
C ASN A 287 3.98 6.30 5.16
N ALA A 288 4.22 6.77 3.93
CA ALA A 288 4.74 8.11 3.65
C ALA A 288 3.81 9.25 4.09
N GLN A 289 2.51 8.98 4.26
CA GLN A 289 1.48 9.94 4.70
C GLN A 289 1.58 11.30 3.99
N PRO A 290 1.48 11.33 2.65
CA PRO A 290 1.75 12.53 1.86
C PRO A 290 0.60 13.54 1.88
N THR A 291 -0.60 13.16 2.34
CA THR A 291 -1.77 14.04 2.35
C THR A 291 -1.61 15.16 3.38
N ARG A 292 -2.04 16.37 3.00
CA ARG A 292 -2.10 17.55 3.85
C ARG A 292 -3.50 18.14 3.82
N VAL A 293 -3.88 18.74 4.94
CA VAL A 293 -5.17 19.39 5.15
C VAL A 293 -4.95 20.88 5.28
N ALA A 294 -5.71 21.66 4.54
CA ALA A 294 -5.81 23.10 4.67
C ALA A 294 -7.26 23.47 4.95
N LEU A 295 -7.46 24.60 5.62
CA LEU A 295 -8.76 25.23 5.77
C LEU A 295 -8.82 26.46 4.90
N ARG A 296 -9.94 26.60 4.18
CA ARG A 296 -10.28 27.78 3.41
C ARG A 296 -11.56 28.38 3.98
N LYS A 297 -11.64 29.71 4.03
CA LYS A 297 -12.92 30.37 4.33
C LYS A 297 -13.85 30.15 3.15
N SER A 298 -15.05 29.64 3.40
CA SER A 298 -16.08 29.50 2.40
C SER A 298 -16.44 30.86 1.81
N THR A 299 -16.70 30.88 0.51
CA THR A 299 -17.20 32.06 -0.21
C THR A 299 -18.72 32.21 -0.11
N LEU A 300 -19.42 31.19 0.43
CA LEU A 300 -20.89 31.10 0.47
C LEU A 300 -21.50 31.54 1.82
N GLY A 301 -20.69 31.98 2.77
CA GLY A 301 -21.14 32.52 4.07
C GLY A 301 -19.98 32.65 5.06
N GLU A 302 -19.98 33.72 5.85
CA GLU A 302 -18.81 34.18 6.64
C GLU A 302 -18.30 33.19 7.71
N ASP A 303 -19.09 32.16 8.06
CA ASP A 303 -18.76 31.20 9.14
C ASP A 303 -18.60 29.73 8.71
N THR A 304 -18.55 29.43 7.41
CA THR A 304 -18.34 28.04 6.96
C THR A 304 -16.88 27.76 6.61
N GLU A 305 -16.29 26.76 7.28
CA GLU A 305 -14.94 26.27 6.97
C GLU A 305 -15.01 25.24 5.83
N GLU A 306 -14.28 25.48 4.75
CA GLU A 306 -14.08 24.51 3.68
C GLU A 306 -12.77 23.75 3.91
N VAL A 307 -12.86 22.42 3.96
CA VAL A 307 -11.69 21.55 4.13
C VAL A 307 -11.12 21.25 2.76
N VAL A 308 -9.87 21.65 2.55
CA VAL A 308 -9.11 21.40 1.33
C VAL A 308 -8.08 20.31 1.61
N LEU A 309 -8.09 19.26 0.79
CA LEU A 309 -7.13 18.17 0.85
C LEU A 309 -6.15 18.29 -0.31
N THR A 310 -4.86 18.17 -0.03
CA THR A 310 -3.82 18.21 -1.06
C THR A 310 -2.68 17.25 -0.73
N THR A 311 -1.74 17.08 -1.65
CA THR A 311 -0.47 16.38 -1.42
C THR A 311 0.57 17.34 -0.85
N ARG A 312 1.62 16.82 -0.20
CA ARG A 312 2.80 17.62 0.16
C ARG A 312 3.33 18.41 -1.04
N PRO A 313 3.63 19.72 -0.88
CA PRO A 313 4.18 20.54 -1.97
C PRO A 313 5.48 19.99 -2.56
N GLU A 314 6.30 19.31 -1.75
CA GLU A 314 7.61 18.80 -2.16
C GLU A 314 7.52 17.44 -2.85
N SER A 315 6.33 16.86 -3.00
CA SER A 315 6.20 15.55 -3.60
C SER A 315 6.33 15.59 -5.12
N THR A 316 7.22 14.74 -5.64
CA THR A 316 7.39 14.50 -7.08
C THR A 316 6.67 13.23 -7.56
N SER A 317 5.96 12.54 -6.66
CA SER A 317 5.31 11.27 -6.93
C SER A 317 4.06 11.46 -7.78
N ARG A 318 4.12 10.98 -9.04
CA ARG A 318 2.96 11.01 -9.96
C ARG A 318 1.84 10.05 -9.57
N TYR A 319 2.11 8.98 -8.83
CA TYR A 319 1.13 7.92 -8.59
C TYR A 319 0.87 7.65 -7.11
N TYR A 320 1.92 7.44 -6.31
CA TYR A 320 1.72 7.04 -4.90
C TYR A 320 0.99 8.09 -4.08
N ASP A 321 1.25 9.37 -4.33
CA ASP A 321 0.72 10.45 -3.52
C ASP A 321 -0.72 10.79 -3.89
N PRO A 322 -1.08 10.89 -5.20
CA PRO A 322 -2.47 10.98 -5.63
C PRO A 322 -3.33 9.79 -5.19
N VAL A 323 -2.82 8.54 -5.27
CA VAL A 323 -3.55 7.36 -4.76
C VAL A 323 -3.79 7.48 -3.25
N ALA A 324 -2.77 7.88 -2.49
CA ALA A 324 -2.91 8.07 -1.04
C ALA A 324 -3.88 9.21 -0.69
N LEU A 325 -3.88 10.29 -1.47
CA LEU A 325 -4.85 11.39 -1.35
C LEU A 325 -6.28 10.88 -1.58
N GLY A 326 -6.50 10.10 -2.64
CA GLY A 326 -7.78 9.44 -2.89
C GLY A 326 -8.23 8.55 -1.72
N ALA A 327 -7.33 7.70 -1.21
CA ALA A 327 -7.63 6.87 -0.04
C ALA A 327 -8.00 7.71 1.19
N TRP A 328 -7.37 8.87 1.36
CA TRP A 328 -7.71 9.81 2.43
C TRP A 328 -9.11 10.39 2.26
N VAL A 329 -9.47 10.82 1.04
CA VAL A 329 -10.81 11.36 0.70
C VAL A 329 -11.89 10.31 0.98
N ALA A 330 -11.69 9.06 0.56
CA ALA A 330 -12.63 7.98 0.83
C ALA A 330 -12.78 7.73 2.34
N THR A 331 -11.67 7.72 3.08
CA THR A 331 -11.68 7.53 4.53
C THR A 331 -12.41 8.68 5.25
N TRP A 332 -12.21 9.92 4.78
CA TRP A 332 -12.89 11.12 5.29
C TRP A 332 -14.40 11.03 5.12
N LYS A 333 -14.87 10.71 3.91
CA LYS A 333 -16.30 10.52 3.65
C LYS A 333 -16.89 9.42 4.51
N TRP A 334 -16.19 8.31 4.65
CA TRP A 334 -16.65 7.18 5.45
C TRP A 334 -16.76 7.51 6.94
N ALA A 335 -15.85 8.33 7.45
CA ALA A 335 -15.90 8.80 8.84
C ALA A 335 -17.02 9.83 9.10
N GLY A 336 -17.86 10.15 8.12
CA GLY A 336 -18.93 11.15 8.24
C GLY A 336 -18.45 12.59 8.00
N GLY A 337 -17.31 12.74 7.32
CA GLY A 337 -16.81 14.01 6.84
C GLY A 337 -17.66 14.56 5.68
N GLY A 338 -17.76 15.89 5.61
CA GLY A 338 -18.53 16.60 4.58
C GLY A 338 -17.91 16.56 3.19
N GLN A 339 -18.32 17.49 2.31
CA GLN A 339 -17.58 17.73 1.07
C GLN A 339 -16.19 18.30 1.37
N VAL A 340 -15.24 17.99 0.49
CA VAL A 340 -13.85 18.46 0.56
C VAL A 340 -13.42 18.88 -0.84
N GLU A 341 -12.71 19.99 -0.93
CA GLU A 341 -12.00 20.37 -2.15
C GLU A 341 -10.72 19.54 -2.23
N VAL A 342 -10.37 19.04 -3.42
CA VAL A 342 -9.14 18.27 -3.63
C VAL A 342 -8.26 19.01 -4.62
N VAL A 343 -7.09 19.46 -4.16
CA VAL A 343 -6.15 20.29 -4.93
C VAL A 343 -4.90 19.52 -5.32
#